data_AF-A0A3N5V4J4-F1
#
_entry.id   AF-A0A3N5V4J4-F1
#
_cell.length_a   1.000
_cell.length_b   1.000
_cell.length_c   1.000
_cell.angle_alpha   90.00
_cell.angle_beta   90.00
_cell.angle_gamma   90.00
#
_symmetry.space_group_name_H-M   'P 1'
#
loop_
_entity.id
_entity.type
_entity.pdbx_description
1 polymer ?
#
loop_
_entity_poly.entity_id
_entity_poly.type
_entity_poly.pdbx_seq_one_letter_code
_entity_poly.pdbx_strand_id
1 'polypeptide(L)'
;MIAPQKAIHYERYEFRKWESHDAETIVESPVSLTVNGEVWLTFMCTPVNLEAMSVGFLYNEGLLESMDEVEDVRVCEHGDNVDVWLNRSVEQPQSWRRTSGCTGGVTAVDALARVDVSFNGDQPRVAPEAIGQLVERLFESQELYRETGGVHTSALSDGEKIVLVAEDIGRHNTLDKIAGLCLMNDLWPETRILITTGRISSEMLQKAARLQAPILISRTSPSSLSIEMAERYGITLIGYARRDRFNVYSNRQRIQLA
;
A
#
# COMPACT_ATOMS: atom_id res chain seq x y z
N MET A 1 16.43 11.87 11.48
CA MET A 1 15.63 10.88 10.73
C MET A 1 16.16 9.48 10.99
N ILE A 2 15.27 8.53 11.28
CA ILE A 2 15.61 7.13 11.57
C ILE A 2 16.00 6.45 10.25
N ALA A 3 17.14 5.75 10.21
CA ALA A 3 17.54 5.01 9.03
C ALA A 3 16.54 3.85 8.76
N PRO A 4 16.22 3.53 7.49
CA PRO A 4 15.32 2.42 7.16
C PRO A 4 15.86 1.04 7.57
N GLN A 5 17.16 0.95 7.81
CA GLN A 5 17.87 -0.30 8.03
C GLN A 5 18.83 -0.17 9.21
N LYS A 6 19.15 -1.30 9.82
CA LYS A 6 20.08 -1.39 10.93
C LYS A 6 21.02 -2.56 10.73
N ALA A 7 22.32 -2.32 10.96
CA ALA A 7 23.32 -3.38 11.00
C ALA A 7 23.01 -4.37 12.13
N ILE A 8 23.05 -5.66 11.80
CA ILE A 8 22.86 -6.76 12.74
C ILE A 8 23.91 -7.83 12.53
N HIS A 9 24.04 -8.65 13.56
CA HIS A 9 24.82 -9.88 13.54
C HIS A 9 23.88 -11.06 13.73
N TYR A 10 24.01 -12.11 12.91
CA TYR A 10 23.22 -13.33 13.08
C TYR A 10 24.04 -14.57 12.75
N GLU A 11 23.59 -15.72 13.27
CA GLU A 11 24.18 -17.02 12.97
C GLU A 11 23.32 -17.76 11.95
N ARG A 12 23.95 -18.22 10.87
CA ARG A 12 23.34 -19.05 9.84
C ARG A 12 23.73 -20.50 10.07
N TYR A 13 22.73 -21.38 10.14
CA TYR A 13 22.95 -22.82 10.08
C TYR A 13 22.82 -23.31 8.65
N GLU A 14 23.88 -23.92 8.12
CA GLU A 14 23.88 -24.55 6.80
C GLU A 14 24.65 -25.87 6.86
N PHE A 15 24.02 -26.96 6.41
CA PHE A 15 24.60 -28.32 6.35
C PHE A 15 25.42 -28.74 7.58
N ARG A 16 24.85 -28.61 8.79
CA ARG A 16 25.49 -28.98 10.09
C ARG A 16 26.57 -28.02 10.59
N LYS A 17 26.71 -26.85 9.98
CA LYS A 17 27.66 -25.83 10.39
C LYS A 17 26.91 -24.55 10.78
N TRP A 18 27.37 -23.90 11.84
CA TRP A 18 27.00 -22.53 12.17
C TRP A 18 28.06 -21.57 11.66
N GLU A 19 27.62 -20.50 10.99
CA GLU A 19 28.47 -19.42 10.51
C GLU A 19 27.91 -18.08 10.96
N SER A 20 28.79 -17.17 11.37
CA SER A 20 28.42 -15.82 11.77
C SER A 20 28.43 -14.89 10.56
N HIS A 21 27.39 -14.07 10.42
CA HIS A 21 27.22 -13.13 9.32
C HIS A 21 26.82 -11.75 9.85
N ASP A 22 27.40 -10.71 9.25
CA ASP A 22 26.93 -9.33 9.40
C ASP A 22 26.03 -8.99 8.22
N ALA A 23 24.91 -8.32 8.48
CA ALA A 23 23.98 -7.88 7.44
C ALA A 23 23.19 -6.65 7.90
N GLU A 24 22.37 -6.12 7.00
CA GLU A 24 21.37 -5.12 7.30
C GLU A 24 19.99 -5.76 7.44
N THR A 25 19.23 -5.34 8.44
CA THR A 25 17.84 -5.73 8.62
C THR A 25 16.95 -4.50 8.54
N ILE A 26 15.72 -4.72 8.10
CA ILE A 26 14.72 -3.66 8.06
C ILE A 26 14.40 -3.15 9.47
N VAL A 27 14.26 -1.83 9.59
CA VAL A 27 13.75 -1.19 10.81
C VAL A 27 12.23 -1.20 10.79
N GLU A 28 11.64 -1.78 11.83
CA GLU A 28 10.24 -1.61 12.21
C GLU A 28 10.19 -0.61 13.37
N SER A 29 9.55 0.55 13.15
CA SER A 29 9.45 1.62 14.14
C SER A 29 8.00 1.99 14.43
N PRO A 30 7.64 2.26 15.69
CA PRO A 30 6.41 2.96 16.00
C PRO A 30 6.49 4.40 15.48
N VAL A 31 5.48 4.86 14.75
CA VAL A 31 5.34 6.25 14.30
C VAL A 31 3.92 6.73 14.58
N SER A 32 3.79 7.74 15.43
CA SER A 32 2.50 8.34 15.79
C SER A 32 2.00 9.26 14.68
N LEU A 33 0.69 9.27 14.47
CA LEU A 33 -0.01 10.24 13.63
C LEU A 33 -0.70 11.25 14.54
N THR A 34 -0.27 12.50 14.47
CA THR A 34 -0.95 13.62 15.12
C THR A 34 -1.69 14.41 14.05
N VAL A 35 -2.97 14.68 14.27
CA VAL A 35 -3.80 15.50 13.36
C VAL A 35 -4.40 16.65 14.14
N ASN A 36 -4.18 17.88 13.69
CA ASN A 36 -4.66 19.11 14.34
C ASN A 36 -4.34 19.17 15.85
N GLY A 37 -3.17 18.68 16.24
CA GLY A 37 -2.70 18.68 17.63
C GLY A 37 -3.16 17.49 18.49
N GLU A 38 -3.92 16.54 17.95
CA GLU A 38 -4.37 15.35 18.67
C GLU A 38 -3.69 14.07 18.12
N VAL A 39 -3.17 13.24 19.03
CA VAL A 39 -2.59 11.93 18.64
C VAL A 39 -3.70 10.96 18.30
N TRP A 40 -3.75 10.52 17.05
CA TRP A 40 -4.83 9.67 16.56
C TRP A 40 -4.55 8.18 16.73
N LEU A 41 -3.35 7.75 16.36
CA LEU A 41 -2.89 6.36 16.44
C LEU A 41 -1.38 6.28 16.24
N THR A 42 -0.82 5.07 16.40
CA THR A 42 0.58 4.77 16.11
C THR A 42 0.68 3.62 15.11
N PHE A 43 1.37 3.86 14.00
CA PHE A 43 1.71 2.85 13.01
C PHE A 43 2.91 2.02 13.46
N MET A 44 2.97 0.74 13.07
CA MET A 44 4.23 0.02 12.98
C MET A 44 4.63 0.01 11.50
N CYS A 45 5.73 0.65 11.16
CA CYS A 45 6.12 0.89 9.78
C CYS A 45 7.64 0.95 9.59
N THR A 46 8.07 0.96 8.33
CA THR A 46 9.43 1.33 7.97
C THR A 46 9.51 2.86 7.87
N PRO A 47 10.50 3.52 8.50
CA PRO A 47 10.59 4.98 8.61
C PRO A 47 11.04 5.69 7.32
N VAL A 48 10.33 5.43 6.22
CA VAL A 48 10.54 6.03 4.89
C VAL A 48 9.21 6.53 4.35
N ASN A 49 9.23 7.68 3.67
CA ASN A 49 8.04 8.33 3.11
C ASN A 49 6.91 8.47 4.15
N LEU A 50 7.26 8.86 5.38
CA LEU A 50 6.33 8.94 6.51
C LEU A 50 5.24 9.99 6.30
N GLU A 51 5.57 11.13 5.68
CA GLU A 51 4.60 12.18 5.33
C GLU A 51 3.56 11.64 4.33
N ALA A 52 4.03 10.99 3.26
CA ALA A 52 3.17 10.33 2.29
C ALA A 52 2.32 9.22 2.94
N MET A 53 2.90 8.43 3.85
CA MET A 53 2.13 7.40 4.56
C MET A 53 0.99 8.02 5.38
N SER A 54 1.25 9.10 6.12
CA SER A 54 0.23 9.77 6.95
C SER A 54 -0.85 10.45 6.11
N VAL A 55 -0.47 11.19 5.07
CA VAL A 55 -1.41 11.83 4.13
C VAL A 55 -2.28 10.78 3.44
N GLY A 56 -1.65 9.74 2.90
CA GLY A 56 -2.36 8.70 2.19
C GLY A 56 -3.21 7.81 3.10
N PHE A 57 -2.83 7.64 4.36
CA PHE A 57 -3.69 7.01 5.36
C PHE A 57 -4.98 7.82 5.54
N LEU A 58 -4.88 9.13 5.81
CA LEU A 58 -6.06 9.98 5.96
C LEU A 58 -6.95 9.96 4.71
N TYR A 59 -6.33 9.95 3.52
CA TYR A 59 -7.06 9.83 2.26
C TYR A 59 -7.80 8.50 2.10
N ASN A 60 -7.11 7.40 2.40
CA ASN A 60 -7.69 6.07 2.28
C ASN A 60 -8.79 5.81 3.31
N GLU A 61 -8.74 6.46 4.47
CA GLU A 61 -9.82 6.43 5.48
C GLU A 61 -10.99 7.38 5.15
N GLY A 62 -10.89 8.20 4.08
CA GLY A 62 -11.91 9.17 3.70
C GLY A 62 -11.99 10.38 4.64
N LEU A 63 -10.88 10.70 5.31
CA LEU A 63 -10.74 11.86 6.19
C LEU A 63 -10.12 13.06 5.46
N LEU A 64 -9.46 12.78 4.34
CA LEU A 64 -8.85 13.73 3.41
C LEU A 64 -9.32 13.40 1.97
N GLU A 65 -9.66 14.41 1.17
CA GLU A 65 -9.96 14.21 -0.26
C GLU A 65 -8.89 14.85 -1.17
N SER A 66 -8.24 15.93 -0.73
CA SER A 66 -7.21 16.61 -1.52
C SER A 66 -6.12 17.28 -0.67
N MET A 67 -4.97 17.59 -1.28
CA MET A 67 -3.89 18.35 -0.60
C MET A 67 -4.28 19.80 -0.27
N ASP A 68 -5.30 20.36 -0.92
CA ASP A 68 -5.81 21.71 -0.61
C ASP A 68 -6.38 21.82 0.81
N GLU A 69 -6.67 20.69 1.45
CA GLU A 69 -7.14 20.62 2.84
C GLU A 69 -5.98 20.54 3.86
N VAL A 70 -4.74 20.38 3.40
CA VAL A 70 -3.54 20.24 4.24
C VAL A 70 -2.81 21.58 4.32
N GLU A 71 -2.74 22.15 5.52
CA GLU A 71 -1.97 23.36 5.81
C GLU A 71 -0.47 23.05 6.00
N ASP A 72 -0.15 21.96 6.72
CA ASP A 72 1.23 21.52 6.97
C ASP A 72 1.28 20.00 7.17
N VAL A 73 2.35 19.36 6.72
CA VAL A 73 2.67 17.98 7.06
C VAL A 73 4.17 17.87 7.28
N ARG A 74 4.56 17.32 8.43
CA ARG A 74 5.98 17.20 8.78
C ARG A 74 6.26 16.02 9.68
N VAL A 75 7.41 15.40 9.46
CA VAL A 75 7.98 14.41 10.39
C VAL A 75 8.72 15.16 11.50
N CYS A 76 8.43 14.80 12.75
CA CYS A 76 9.18 15.33 13.90
C CYS A 76 10.66 14.93 13.83
N GLU A 77 11.55 15.71 14.44
CA GLU A 77 13.01 15.51 14.36
C GLU A 77 13.48 14.07 14.67
N HIS A 78 12.81 13.43 15.64
CA HIS A 78 13.10 12.07 16.10
C HIS A 78 12.58 10.98 15.15
N GLY A 79 11.69 11.30 14.20
CA GLY A 79 11.13 10.35 13.24
C GLY A 79 10.07 9.41 13.81
N ASP A 80 9.56 9.69 15.00
CA ASP A 80 8.59 8.88 15.76
C ASP A 80 7.16 9.45 15.75
N ASN A 81 6.97 10.61 15.12
CA ASN A 81 5.67 11.23 14.92
C ASN A 81 5.63 11.98 13.58
N VAL A 82 4.47 11.92 12.91
CA VAL A 82 4.10 12.79 11.81
C VAL A 82 2.97 13.70 12.28
N ASP A 83 3.17 14.99 12.14
CA ASP A 83 2.21 16.03 12.49
C ASP A 83 1.54 16.52 11.20
N VAL A 84 0.22 16.36 11.09
CA VAL A 84 -0.60 16.77 9.95
C VAL A 84 -1.57 17.85 10.41
N TRP A 85 -1.46 19.04 9.84
CA TRP A 85 -2.38 20.15 10.08
C TRP A 85 -3.32 20.27 8.89
N LEU A 86 -4.61 20.09 9.14
CA LEU A 86 -5.67 20.31 8.18
C LEU A 86 -6.27 21.70 8.39
N ASN A 87 -6.67 22.36 7.31
CA ASN A 87 -7.30 23.69 7.36
C ASN A 87 -8.78 23.67 7.81
N ARG A 88 -9.26 22.51 8.28
CA ARG A 88 -10.60 22.28 8.81
C ARG A 88 -10.55 21.44 10.08
N SER A 89 -11.58 21.55 10.91
CA SER A 89 -11.78 20.65 12.04
C SER A 89 -12.18 19.27 11.54
N VAL A 90 -11.55 18.23 12.07
CA VAL A 90 -11.87 16.83 11.77
C VAL A 90 -11.98 16.07 13.08
N GLU A 91 -13.09 15.36 13.27
CA GLU A 91 -13.27 14.52 14.45
C GLU A 91 -12.50 13.21 14.29
N GLN A 92 -11.72 12.85 15.31
CA GLN A 92 -11.06 11.56 15.38
C GLN A 92 -12.12 10.43 15.35
N PRO A 93 -11.97 9.42 14.49
CA PRO A 93 -12.84 8.25 14.52
C PRO A 93 -12.82 7.57 15.91
N GLN A 94 -14.01 7.28 16.45
CA GLN A 94 -14.15 6.74 17.81
C GLN A 94 -13.62 5.30 17.97
N SER A 95 -13.44 4.57 16.88
CA SER A 95 -12.91 3.21 16.92
C SER A 95 -12.06 2.87 15.70
N TRP A 96 -10.87 2.38 16.01
CA TRP A 96 -9.91 1.85 15.05
C TRP A 96 -9.95 0.33 15.11
N ARG A 97 -10.27 -0.34 13.99
CA ARG A 97 -10.20 -1.79 13.92
C ARG A 97 -8.81 -2.19 13.45
N ARG A 98 -8.13 -3.01 14.26
CA ARG A 98 -7.00 -3.80 13.80
C ARG A 98 -7.49 -5.01 13.02
N THR A 99 -7.11 -5.11 11.77
CA THR A 99 -7.73 -5.98 10.75
C THR A 99 -6.79 -6.99 10.15
N SER A 100 -5.49 -6.83 10.36
CA SER A 100 -4.53 -7.91 10.21
C SER A 100 -4.02 -8.38 11.56
N GLY A 101 -3.87 -9.69 11.72
CA GLY A 101 -3.09 -10.27 12.84
C GLY A 101 -1.60 -9.87 12.82
N CYS A 102 -1.16 -9.10 11.82
CA CYS A 102 0.10 -8.36 11.80
C CYS A 102 -0.19 -6.90 12.19
N THR A 103 0.67 -6.31 13.01
CA THR A 103 0.56 -5.04 13.74
C THR A 103 0.25 -3.76 12.93
N GLY A 104 0.14 -3.81 11.60
CA GLY A 104 0.07 -2.64 10.71
C GLY A 104 -1.17 -2.53 9.80
N GLY A 105 -2.31 -3.13 10.15
CA GLY A 105 -3.59 -2.87 9.47
C GLY A 105 -4.53 -2.20 10.45
N VAL A 106 -4.74 -0.89 10.29
CA VAL A 106 -5.67 -0.10 11.11
C VAL A 106 -6.60 0.61 10.14
N THR A 107 -7.91 0.46 10.34
CA THR A 107 -8.95 1.15 9.56
C THR A 107 -10.05 1.57 10.51
N ALA A 108 -10.65 2.74 10.31
CA ALA A 108 -11.81 3.16 11.08
C ALA A 108 -12.99 2.22 10.79
N VAL A 109 -13.74 1.82 11.82
CA VAL A 109 -14.83 0.84 11.69
C VAL A 109 -15.87 1.26 10.63
N ASP A 110 -16.10 2.57 10.47
CA ASP A 110 -17.07 3.12 9.51
C ASP A 110 -16.52 3.33 8.09
N ALA A 111 -15.21 3.25 7.86
CA ALA A 111 -14.62 3.56 6.56
C ALA A 111 -15.04 2.54 5.48
N LEU A 112 -15.17 1.25 5.85
CA LEU A 112 -15.57 0.17 4.94
C LEU A 112 -16.97 0.39 4.31
N ALA A 113 -17.84 1.18 4.96
CA ALA A 113 -19.18 1.48 4.48
C ALA A 113 -19.25 2.70 3.54
N ARG A 114 -18.16 3.47 3.39
CA ARG A 114 -18.17 4.79 2.73
C ARG A 114 -17.65 4.81 1.30
N VAL A 115 -17.11 3.71 0.78
CA VAL A 115 -16.60 3.66 -0.60
C VAL A 115 -17.75 3.42 -1.56
N ASP A 116 -18.32 4.49 -2.10
CA ASP A 116 -19.27 4.47 -3.21
C ASP A 116 -18.52 4.60 -4.55
N VAL A 117 -17.75 3.57 -4.89
CA VAL A 117 -17.00 3.50 -6.15
C VAL A 117 -17.51 2.33 -6.97
N SER A 118 -17.88 2.62 -8.22
CA SER A 118 -18.23 1.62 -9.22
C SER A 118 -17.47 1.90 -10.51
N PHE A 119 -16.62 0.96 -10.93
CA PHE A 119 -15.86 1.10 -12.17
C PHE A 119 -16.64 0.62 -13.41
N ASN A 120 -17.96 0.59 -13.39
CA ASN A 120 -18.81 0.13 -14.49
C ASN A 120 -18.90 1.20 -15.61
N GLY A 121 -17.88 1.26 -16.49
CA GLY A 121 -17.77 2.24 -17.59
C GLY A 121 -16.77 1.79 -18.67
N ASP A 122 -16.25 2.69 -19.51
CA ASP A 122 -15.15 2.36 -20.44
C ASP A 122 -13.90 2.04 -19.61
N GLN A 123 -13.47 0.78 -19.66
CA GLN A 123 -12.44 0.25 -18.78
C GLN A 123 -11.11 0.12 -19.52
N PRO A 124 -9.96 0.37 -18.86
CA PRO A 124 -8.68 0.04 -19.46
C PRO A 124 -8.65 -1.46 -19.77
N ARG A 125 -8.39 -1.78 -21.03
CA ARG A 125 -8.20 -3.15 -21.51
C ARG A 125 -6.73 -3.46 -21.49
N VAL A 126 -6.37 -4.57 -20.87
CA VAL A 126 -4.98 -4.96 -20.65
C VAL A 126 -4.77 -6.35 -21.22
N ALA A 127 -3.73 -6.50 -22.04
CA ALA A 127 -3.30 -7.80 -22.53
C ALA A 127 -2.74 -8.66 -21.38
N PRO A 128 -2.99 -9.98 -21.33
CA PRO A 128 -2.41 -10.86 -20.32
C PRO A 128 -0.90 -10.71 -20.14
N GLU A 129 -0.16 -10.48 -21.23
CA GLU A 129 1.29 -10.32 -21.25
C GLU A 129 1.73 -9.07 -20.47
N ALA A 130 0.94 -8.00 -20.50
CA ALA A 130 1.23 -6.78 -19.75
C ALA A 130 1.15 -7.01 -18.23
N ILE A 131 0.26 -7.89 -17.76
CA ILE A 131 0.21 -8.30 -16.34
C ILE A 131 1.53 -8.94 -15.93
N GLY A 132 2.07 -9.84 -16.76
CA GLY A 132 3.36 -10.48 -16.54
C GLY A 132 4.50 -9.44 -16.45
N GLN A 133 4.55 -8.52 -17.42
CA GLN A 133 5.56 -7.45 -17.47
C GLN A 133 5.49 -6.51 -16.25
N LEU A 134 4.29 -6.17 -15.78
CA LEU A 134 4.10 -5.36 -14.59
C LEU A 134 4.59 -6.07 -13.32
N VAL A 135 4.38 -7.39 -13.22
CA VAL A 135 4.92 -8.19 -12.12
C VAL A 135 6.45 -8.17 -12.14
N GLU A 136 7.08 -8.28 -13.31
CA GLU A 136 8.55 -8.20 -13.44
C GLU A 136 9.10 -6.83 -13.03
N ARG A 137 8.47 -5.75 -13.50
CA ARG A 137 8.88 -4.39 -13.13
C ARG A 137 8.72 -4.12 -11.63
N LEU A 138 7.69 -4.69 -10.99
CA LEU A 138 7.57 -4.62 -9.53
C LEU A 138 8.79 -5.25 -8.84
N PHE A 139 9.29 -6.38 -9.33
CA PHE A 139 10.48 -7.03 -8.77
C PHE A 139 11.75 -6.19 -8.97
N GLU A 140 11.91 -5.61 -10.15
CA GLU A 140 13.05 -4.75 -10.48
C GLU A 140 13.09 -3.50 -9.60
N SER A 141 11.92 -3.01 -9.18
CA SER A 141 11.79 -1.80 -8.35
C SER A 141 11.86 -2.04 -6.83
N GLN A 142 12.11 -3.26 -6.35
CA GLN A 142 12.19 -3.53 -4.89
C GLN A 142 13.61 -3.26 -4.36
N GLU A 143 13.95 -1.99 -4.14
CA GLU A 143 15.29 -1.60 -3.67
C GLU A 143 15.54 -2.10 -2.24
N LEU A 144 14.67 -1.71 -1.31
CA LEU A 144 14.79 -2.03 0.11
C LEU A 144 14.66 -3.54 0.35
N TYR A 145 13.77 -4.21 -0.38
CA TYR A 145 13.66 -5.66 -0.30
C TYR A 145 14.94 -6.39 -0.70
N ARG A 146 15.68 -5.91 -1.71
CA ARG A 146 16.94 -6.55 -2.13
C ARG A 146 18.04 -6.42 -1.08
N GLU A 147 18.01 -5.32 -0.33
CA GLU A 147 19.00 -5.03 0.70
C GLU A 147 18.70 -5.78 2.01
N THR A 148 17.45 -5.74 2.48
CA THR A 148 17.10 -6.27 3.81
C THR A 148 16.19 -7.49 3.80
N GLY A 149 15.53 -7.78 2.69
CA GLY A 149 14.34 -8.64 2.68
C GLY A 149 13.25 -8.10 3.60
N GLY A 150 12.28 -8.96 3.94
CA GLY A 150 11.33 -8.69 5.05
C GLY A 150 10.30 -7.57 4.84
N VAL A 151 10.26 -6.92 3.68
CA VAL A 151 9.30 -5.85 3.36
C VAL A 151 8.30 -6.23 2.28
N HIS A 152 7.17 -5.55 2.29
CA HIS A 152 6.22 -5.51 1.19
C HIS A 152 6.54 -4.37 0.24
N THR A 153 6.16 -4.55 -1.02
CA THR A 153 6.27 -3.54 -2.07
C THR A 153 4.92 -3.44 -2.77
N SER A 154 4.46 -2.22 -3.00
CA SER A 154 3.35 -1.94 -3.89
C SER A 154 3.74 -0.88 -4.91
N ALA A 155 3.16 -0.97 -6.10
CA ALA A 155 3.44 -0.06 -7.20
C ALA A 155 2.16 0.35 -7.92
N LEU A 156 2.08 1.62 -8.29
CA LEU A 156 1.05 2.16 -9.15
C LEU A 156 1.58 2.24 -10.59
N SER A 157 0.81 1.77 -11.55
CA SER A 157 1.15 1.76 -12.96
C SER A 157 0.07 2.43 -13.80
N ASP A 158 0.51 3.06 -14.89
CA ASP A 158 -0.35 3.59 -15.97
C ASP A 158 -0.76 2.53 -17.01
N GLY A 159 -0.37 1.26 -16.81
CA GLY A 159 -0.54 0.17 -17.77
C GLY A 159 0.68 -0.10 -18.64
N GLU A 160 1.55 0.90 -18.82
CA GLU A 160 2.77 0.78 -19.65
C GLU A 160 4.05 0.79 -18.83
N LYS A 161 4.09 1.47 -17.69
CA LYS A 161 5.24 1.56 -16.80
C LYS A 161 4.81 1.70 -15.35
N ILE A 162 5.76 1.52 -14.43
CA ILE A 162 5.55 1.84 -13.03
C ILE A 162 5.73 3.35 -12.84
N VAL A 163 4.76 3.98 -12.19
CA VAL A 163 4.71 5.42 -11.92
C VAL A 163 5.17 5.75 -10.51
N LEU A 164 4.70 4.97 -9.52
CA LEU A 164 5.09 5.10 -8.12
C LEU A 164 5.36 3.74 -7.51
N VAL A 165 6.29 3.68 -6.55
CA VAL A 165 6.64 2.49 -5.77
C VAL A 165 6.74 2.88 -4.31
N ALA A 166 6.23 2.03 -3.44
CA ALA A 166 6.39 2.19 -2.00
C ALA A 166 6.70 0.84 -1.33
N GLU A 167 7.63 0.89 -0.38
CA GLU A 167 8.06 -0.24 0.42
C GLU A 167 7.79 0.01 1.91
N ASP A 168 7.38 -1.04 2.61
CA ASP A 168 7.13 -1.03 4.04
C ASP A 168 7.02 -2.45 4.60
N ILE A 169 7.34 -2.64 5.87
CA ILE A 169 7.08 -3.91 6.57
C ILE A 169 5.58 -4.27 6.60
N GLY A 170 4.69 -3.26 6.61
CA GLY A 170 3.25 -3.40 6.53
C GLY A 170 2.71 -3.24 5.10
N ARG A 171 2.05 -4.27 4.55
CA ARG A 171 1.44 -4.15 3.21
C ARG A 171 0.39 -3.04 3.08
N HIS A 172 -0.35 -2.70 4.14
CA HIS A 172 -1.35 -1.62 4.09
C HIS A 172 -0.64 -0.26 3.98
N ASN A 173 0.43 -0.07 4.77
CA ASN A 173 1.29 1.11 4.73
C ASN A 173 1.85 1.37 3.32
N THR A 174 2.14 0.32 2.53
CA THR A 174 2.58 0.52 1.13
C THR A 174 1.51 1.21 0.26
N LEU A 175 0.22 0.93 0.47
CA LEU A 175 -0.87 1.58 -0.27
C LEU A 175 -1.14 2.99 0.26
N ASP A 176 -1.00 3.19 1.57
CA ASP A 176 -1.07 4.52 2.16
C ASP A 176 0.07 5.41 1.63
N LYS A 177 1.30 4.90 1.56
CA LYS A 177 2.42 5.61 0.93
C LYS A 177 2.16 5.93 -0.54
N ILE A 178 1.63 4.98 -1.33
CA ILE A 178 1.27 5.24 -2.74
C ILE A 178 0.23 6.37 -2.83
N ALA A 179 -0.82 6.35 -2.00
CA ALA A 179 -1.86 7.38 -2.01
C ALA A 179 -1.30 8.76 -1.65
N GLY A 180 -0.47 8.86 -0.61
CA GLY A 180 0.16 10.13 -0.26
C GLY A 180 1.14 10.61 -1.32
N LEU A 181 1.90 9.71 -1.95
CA LEU A 181 2.78 10.08 -3.07
C LEU A 181 1.99 10.60 -4.28
N CYS A 182 0.81 10.06 -4.56
CA CYS A 182 -0.08 10.60 -5.60
C CYS A 182 -0.55 12.01 -5.23
N LEU A 183 -1.01 12.21 -3.99
CA LEU A 183 -1.51 13.49 -3.49
C LEU A 183 -0.43 14.57 -3.46
N MET A 184 0.71 14.29 -2.83
CA MET A 184 1.79 15.26 -2.62
C MET A 184 2.47 15.69 -3.92
N ASN A 185 2.48 14.82 -4.95
CA ASN A 185 3.11 15.10 -6.24
C ASN A 185 2.12 15.45 -7.36
N ASP A 186 0.82 15.53 -7.04
CA ASP A 186 -0.27 15.65 -8.02
C ASP A 186 -0.13 14.66 -9.20
N LEU A 187 0.15 13.39 -8.86
CA LEU A 187 0.50 12.36 -9.84
C LEU A 187 -0.58 11.28 -9.88
N TRP A 188 -1.60 11.52 -10.71
CA TRP A 188 -2.76 10.64 -10.86
C TRP A 188 -2.91 10.16 -12.31
N PRO A 189 -2.23 9.08 -12.72
CA PRO A 189 -2.37 8.52 -14.07
C PRO A 189 -3.82 8.27 -14.45
N GLU A 190 -4.21 8.44 -15.72
CA GLU A 190 -5.59 8.18 -16.16
C GLU A 190 -5.97 6.71 -15.96
N THR A 191 -5.09 5.81 -16.39
CA THR A 191 -5.20 4.38 -16.12
C THR A 191 -4.43 4.06 -14.84
N ARG A 192 -5.04 3.32 -13.91
CA ARG A 192 -4.43 2.99 -12.62
C ARG A 192 -4.48 1.49 -12.37
N ILE A 193 -3.32 0.86 -12.42
CA ILE A 193 -3.13 -0.55 -12.10
C ILE A 193 -2.27 -0.62 -10.85
N LEU A 194 -2.80 -1.20 -9.79
CA LEU A 194 -2.08 -1.38 -8.54
C LEU A 194 -1.52 -2.80 -8.49
N ILE A 195 -0.22 -2.95 -8.26
CA ILE A 195 0.44 -4.26 -8.10
C ILE A 195 1.06 -4.32 -6.70
N THR A 196 0.86 -5.42 -5.97
CA THR A 196 1.40 -5.58 -4.61
C THR A 196 1.96 -6.98 -4.35
N THR A 197 2.97 -7.06 -3.49
CA THR A 197 3.51 -8.35 -3.03
C THR A 197 2.65 -9.01 -1.94
N GLY A 198 1.81 -8.23 -1.24
CA GLY A 198 1.01 -8.69 -0.11
C GLY A 198 -0.32 -9.36 -0.48
N ARG A 199 -0.94 -10.04 0.50
CA ARG A 199 -2.31 -10.58 0.38
C ARG A 199 -3.34 -9.48 0.28
N ILE A 200 -4.38 -9.70 -0.52
CA ILE A 200 -5.47 -8.75 -0.69
C ILE A 200 -6.57 -9.03 0.35
N SER A 201 -6.53 -8.31 1.47
CA SER A 201 -7.64 -8.22 2.41
C SER A 201 -8.73 -7.28 1.87
N SER A 202 -9.88 -7.23 2.55
CA SER A 202 -10.95 -6.26 2.27
C SER A 202 -10.44 -4.81 2.30
N GLU A 203 -9.57 -4.48 3.24
CA GLU A 203 -8.98 -3.15 3.33
C GLU A 203 -8.01 -2.84 2.21
N MET A 204 -7.15 -3.78 1.81
CA MET A 204 -6.26 -3.58 0.67
C MET A 204 -7.08 -3.27 -0.58
N LEU A 205 -8.22 -3.94 -0.75
CA LEU A 205 -9.14 -3.67 -1.85
C LEU A 205 -9.85 -2.32 -1.70
N GLN A 206 -10.25 -1.95 -0.48
CA GLN A 206 -10.84 -0.63 -0.20
C GLN A 206 -9.88 0.52 -0.53
N LYS A 207 -8.61 0.40 -0.11
CA LYS A 207 -7.55 1.36 -0.43
C LYS A 207 -7.29 1.42 -1.94
N ALA A 208 -7.30 0.27 -2.63
CA ALA A 208 -7.24 0.24 -4.09
C ALA A 208 -8.43 0.95 -4.76
N ALA A 209 -9.64 0.83 -4.20
CA ALA A 209 -10.82 1.54 -4.67
C ALA A 209 -10.72 3.06 -4.45
N ARG A 210 -10.21 3.50 -3.28
CA ARG A 210 -9.93 4.93 -3.00
C ARG A 210 -8.87 5.50 -3.95
N LEU A 211 -7.83 4.73 -4.25
CA LEU A 211 -6.83 5.05 -5.28
C LEU A 211 -7.39 5.03 -6.72
N GLN A 212 -8.69 4.74 -6.89
CA GLN A 212 -9.35 4.64 -8.18
C GLN A 212 -8.64 3.67 -9.13
N ALA A 213 -8.11 2.54 -8.60
CA ALA A 213 -7.40 1.52 -9.37
C ALA A 213 -8.36 0.41 -9.82
N PRO A 214 -8.86 0.41 -11.07
CA PRO A 214 -9.78 -0.61 -11.56
C PRO A 214 -9.18 -2.02 -11.69
N ILE A 215 -7.85 -2.15 -11.61
CA ILE A 215 -7.14 -3.44 -11.66
C ILE A 215 -6.20 -3.53 -10.46
N LEU A 216 -6.36 -4.59 -9.65
CA LEU A 216 -5.50 -4.90 -8.53
C LEU A 216 -4.84 -6.28 -8.72
N ILE A 217 -3.52 -6.29 -8.76
CA ILE A 217 -2.69 -7.48 -8.99
C ILE A 217 -1.93 -7.81 -7.70
N SER A 218 -2.01 -9.06 -7.27
CA SER A 218 -1.23 -9.57 -6.14
C SER A 218 -0.38 -10.77 -6.53
N ARG A 219 0.83 -10.84 -5.95
CA ARG A 219 1.68 -12.03 -6.00
C ARG A 219 1.15 -13.21 -5.19
N THR A 220 0.13 -13.01 -4.35
CA THR A 220 -0.39 -14.03 -3.43
C THR A 220 -1.92 -14.00 -3.43
N SER A 221 -2.56 -14.47 -2.36
CA SER A 221 -3.99 -14.72 -2.29
C SER A 221 -4.84 -13.49 -1.97
N PRO A 222 -6.03 -13.36 -2.58
CA PRO A 222 -7.13 -12.60 -2.01
C PRO A 222 -7.88 -13.39 -0.92
N SER A 223 -8.67 -12.71 -0.08
CA SER A 223 -9.63 -13.31 0.85
C SER A 223 -11.02 -13.39 0.22
N SER A 224 -11.93 -14.19 0.78
CA SER A 224 -13.32 -14.28 0.29
C SER A 224 -13.99 -12.90 0.23
N LEU A 225 -13.88 -12.13 1.33
CA LEU A 225 -14.46 -10.80 1.41
C LEU A 225 -13.88 -9.81 0.38
N SER A 226 -12.58 -9.90 0.05
CA SER A 226 -12.01 -9.02 -0.99
C SER A 226 -12.44 -9.41 -2.40
N ILE A 227 -12.74 -10.68 -2.66
CA ILE A 227 -13.34 -11.11 -3.93
C ILE A 227 -14.76 -10.52 -4.06
N GLU A 228 -15.60 -10.70 -3.04
CA GLU A 228 -16.98 -10.16 -3.02
C GLU A 228 -17.01 -8.63 -3.21
N MET A 229 -16.10 -7.92 -2.52
CA MET A 229 -15.97 -6.47 -2.68
C MET A 229 -15.46 -6.09 -4.07
N ALA A 230 -14.55 -6.86 -4.67
CA ALA A 230 -14.02 -6.58 -6.01
C ALA A 230 -15.11 -6.73 -7.07
N GLU A 231 -15.97 -7.74 -6.96
CA GLU A 231 -17.15 -7.89 -7.80
C GLU A 231 -18.08 -6.68 -7.67
N ARG A 232 -18.40 -6.28 -6.43
CA ARG A 232 -19.28 -5.13 -6.15
C ARG A 232 -18.73 -3.82 -6.71
N TYR A 233 -17.46 -3.52 -6.48
CA TYR A 233 -16.83 -2.28 -6.96
C TYR A 233 -16.50 -2.32 -8.46
N GLY A 234 -16.59 -3.49 -9.09
CA GLY A 234 -16.17 -3.67 -10.46
C GLY A 234 -14.65 -3.65 -10.63
N ILE A 235 -13.86 -4.00 -9.61
CA ILE A 235 -12.38 -4.11 -9.70
C ILE A 235 -11.99 -5.48 -10.27
N THR A 236 -11.07 -5.50 -11.23
CA THR A 236 -10.42 -6.74 -11.70
C THR A 236 -9.38 -7.17 -10.68
N LEU A 237 -9.68 -8.23 -9.93
CA LEU A 237 -8.80 -8.76 -8.90
C LEU A 237 -8.01 -9.95 -9.44
N ILE A 238 -6.69 -9.82 -9.45
CA ILE A 238 -5.76 -10.84 -9.91
C ILE A 238 -4.89 -11.29 -8.73
N GLY A 239 -4.81 -12.59 -8.50
CA GLY A 239 -3.98 -13.18 -7.46
C GLY A 239 -2.99 -14.21 -8.01
N TYR A 240 -2.02 -14.56 -7.18
CA TYR A 240 -0.94 -15.49 -7.53
C TYR A 240 -0.20 -15.14 -8.83
N ALA A 241 -0.11 -13.84 -9.15
CA ALA A 241 0.47 -13.38 -10.40
C ALA A 241 1.98 -13.66 -10.45
N ARG A 242 2.43 -14.16 -11.60
CA ARG A 242 3.81 -14.45 -12.00
C ARG A 242 3.98 -13.94 -13.43
N ARG A 243 5.22 -14.01 -13.95
CA ARG A 243 5.54 -13.62 -15.34
C ARG A 243 4.61 -14.26 -16.37
N ASP A 244 4.29 -15.54 -16.19
CA ASP A 244 3.67 -16.41 -17.19
C ASP A 244 2.29 -16.96 -16.77
N ARG A 245 1.85 -16.70 -15.53
CA ARG A 245 0.58 -17.21 -15.02
C ARG A 245 -0.03 -16.25 -13.99
N PHE A 246 -1.34 -16.23 -13.91
CA PHE A 246 -2.08 -15.54 -12.86
C PHE A 246 -3.52 -16.09 -12.77
N ASN A 247 -4.19 -15.82 -11.65
CA ASN A 247 -5.59 -16.19 -11.45
C ASN A 247 -6.45 -14.94 -11.38
N VAL A 248 -7.49 -14.85 -12.22
CA VAL A 248 -8.46 -13.75 -12.16
C VAL A 248 -9.64 -14.18 -11.27
N TYR A 249 -9.91 -13.42 -10.23
CA TYR A 249 -10.97 -13.70 -9.25
C TYR A 249 -12.25 -12.89 -9.48
N SER A 250 -12.15 -11.75 -10.15
CA SER A 250 -13.30 -10.88 -10.45
C SER A 250 -13.06 -10.08 -11.73
N ASN A 251 -14.14 -9.67 -12.38
CA ASN A 251 -14.13 -8.70 -13.49
C ASN A 251 -13.11 -8.99 -14.61
N ARG A 252 -13.07 -10.24 -15.10
CA ARG A 252 -12.14 -10.70 -16.15
C ARG A 252 -12.25 -9.92 -17.46
N GLN A 253 -13.37 -9.26 -17.74
CA GLN A 253 -13.63 -8.56 -19.00
C GLN A 253 -12.58 -7.50 -19.39
N ARG A 254 -11.80 -6.97 -18.43
CA ARG A 254 -10.66 -6.06 -18.69
C ARG A 254 -9.43 -6.77 -19.27
N ILE A 255 -9.33 -8.08 -19.11
CA ILE A 255 -8.18 -8.88 -19.55
C ILE A 255 -8.56 -9.57 -20.86
N GLN A 256 -8.04 -9.04 -21.97
CA GLN A 256 -8.38 -9.49 -23.31
C GLN A 256 -7.13 -9.88 -24.08
N LEU A 257 -7.21 -11.00 -24.81
CA LEU A 257 -6.19 -11.32 -25.80
C LEU A 257 -6.26 -10.26 -26.90
N ALA A 258 -5.09 -9.81 -27.35
CA ALA A 258 -4.95 -8.91 -28.50
C ALA A 258 -5.54 -9.54 -29.76
#